data_AF-A0A9N9NCK6-F1
#
_entry.id   AF-A0A9N9NCK6-F1
#
_cell.length_a   1.000
_cell.length_b   1.000
_cell.length_c   1.000
_cell.angle_alpha   90.00
_cell.angle_beta   90.00
_cell.angle_gamma   90.00
#
_symmetry.space_group_name_H-M   'P 1'
#
loop_
_entity.id
_entity.type
_entity.pdbx_description
1 polymer ?
#
loop_
_entity_poly.entity_id
_entity_poly.type
_entity_poly.pdbx_seq_one_letter_code
_entity_poly.pdbx_strand_id
1 'polypeptide(L)'
;MTSTQNIDQVSMPTWQDIEKTIKEIVTMAIFYNKPKNGKFIQSYKKQYATLKSTEEPEEYIVACAITKFPNKEKYIEMKEQYRQWYRYESRLLKAIENLNTMYYKLAKPHFKSLKNIQSEIDSLLNNNDIEEE
;
A
#
# COMPACT_ATOMS: atom_id res chain seq x y z
N MET A 1 15.57 -36.03 -16.24
CA MET A 1 14.37 -35.15 -16.23
C MET A 1 14.64 -34.05 -15.21
N THR A 2 15.10 -32.90 -15.68
CA THR A 2 15.39 -31.73 -14.86
C THR A 2 14.08 -31.02 -14.55
N SER A 3 13.72 -30.99 -13.27
CA SER A 3 12.53 -30.28 -12.79
C SER A 3 12.80 -28.78 -12.86
N THR A 4 12.18 -28.11 -13.81
CA THR A 4 12.20 -26.65 -13.91
C THR A 4 11.46 -26.09 -12.70
N GLN A 5 12.20 -25.53 -11.75
CA GLN A 5 11.61 -24.76 -10.65
C GLN A 5 10.87 -23.56 -11.26
N ASN A 6 9.56 -23.55 -11.04
CA ASN A 6 8.61 -22.54 -11.49
C ASN A 6 8.82 -21.27 -10.65
N ILE A 7 9.87 -20.53 -10.96
CA ILE A 7 10.15 -19.20 -10.42
C ILE A 7 9.26 -18.24 -11.22
N ASP A 8 7.98 -18.09 -10.86
CA ASP A 8 7.16 -16.89 -11.17
C ASP A 8 5.69 -16.98 -10.70
N GLN A 9 5.41 -17.63 -9.57
CA GLN A 9 4.19 -17.34 -8.80
C GLN A 9 4.56 -16.61 -7.52
N VAL A 10 4.87 -15.31 -7.65
CA VAL A 10 4.88 -14.42 -6.48
C VAL A 10 3.44 -14.35 -5.97
N SER A 11 3.12 -15.13 -4.94
CA SER A 11 1.81 -15.08 -4.28
C SER A 11 1.45 -13.66 -3.90
N MET A 12 0.17 -13.30 -4.11
CA MET A 12 -0.36 -12.04 -3.60
C MET A 12 -0.25 -12.03 -2.07
N PRO A 13 0.10 -10.88 -1.46
CA PRO A 13 0.11 -10.76 -0.01
C PRO A 13 -1.28 -11.01 0.57
N THR A 14 -1.35 -11.75 1.67
CA THR A 14 -2.59 -11.97 2.43
C THR A 14 -2.79 -10.92 3.51
N TRP A 15 -3.98 -10.84 4.08
CA TRP A 15 -4.22 -9.96 5.23
C TRP A 15 -3.36 -10.34 6.44
N GLN A 16 -3.02 -11.61 6.63
CA GLN A 16 -2.11 -12.04 7.70
C GLN A 16 -0.68 -11.57 7.48
N ASP A 17 -0.20 -11.51 6.23
CA ASP A 17 1.13 -10.96 5.92
C ASP A 17 1.20 -9.47 6.28
N ILE A 18 0.15 -8.72 5.91
CA ILE A 18 -0.01 -7.30 6.28
C ILE A 18 -0.07 -7.14 7.80
N GLU A 19 -0.88 -7.95 8.49
CA GLU A 19 -1.02 -7.94 9.95
C GLU A 19 0.34 -8.13 10.63
N LYS A 20 1.09 -9.15 10.20
CA LYS A 20 2.41 -9.49 10.73
C LYS A 20 3.39 -8.33 10.56
N THR A 21 3.44 -7.72 9.38
CA THR A 21 4.36 -6.59 9.14
C THR A 21 3.95 -5.34 9.92
N ILE A 22 2.65 -5.08 10.13
CA ILE A 22 2.22 -3.97 11.00
C ILE A 22 2.73 -4.18 12.44
N LYS A 23 2.63 -5.40 12.98
CA LYS A 23 3.19 -5.74 14.31
C LYS A 23 4.71 -5.53 14.35
N GLU A 24 5.42 -5.92 13.30
CA GLU A 24 6.87 -5.72 13.16
C GLU A 24 7.24 -4.24 13.17
N ILE A 25 6.52 -3.39 12.42
CA ILE A 25 6.72 -1.94 12.40
C ILE A 25 6.53 -1.35 13.79
N VAL A 26 5.44 -1.70 14.50
CA VAL A 26 5.20 -1.18 15.86
C VAL A 26 6.30 -1.64 16.82
N THR A 27 6.74 -2.89 16.73
CA THR A 27 7.82 -3.44 17.55
C THR A 27 9.13 -2.70 17.30
N MET A 28 9.50 -2.50 16.03
CA MET A 28 10.72 -1.77 15.67
C MET A 28 10.63 -0.29 16.04
N ALA A 29 9.47 0.35 15.91
CA ALA A 29 9.27 1.73 16.31
C ALA A 29 9.50 1.93 17.82
N ILE A 30 9.02 1.00 18.64
CA ILE A 30 9.27 1.00 20.08
C ILE A 30 10.76 0.77 20.36
N PHE A 31 11.41 -0.16 19.65
CA PHE A 31 12.85 -0.42 19.78
C PHE A 31 13.69 0.83 19.48
N TYR A 32 13.31 1.63 18.48
CA TYR A 32 13.94 2.92 18.16
C TYR A 32 13.40 4.09 19.00
N ASN A 33 12.80 3.83 20.17
CA ASN A 33 12.31 4.82 21.12
C ASN A 33 11.28 5.82 20.56
N LYS A 34 10.51 5.45 19.53
CA LYS A 34 9.41 6.31 19.08
C LYS A 34 8.34 6.40 20.19
N PRO A 35 7.74 7.58 20.43
CA PRO A 35 6.74 7.74 21.48
C PRO A 35 5.54 6.82 21.27
N LYS A 36 5.18 6.02 22.28
CA LYS A 36 4.05 5.06 22.21
C LYS A 36 2.71 5.73 21.88
N ASN A 37 2.53 6.97 22.32
CA ASN A 37 1.36 7.80 22.03
C ASN A 37 1.58 8.75 20.85
N GLY A 38 2.74 8.68 20.19
CA GLY A 38 3.06 9.49 19.02
C GLY A 38 2.25 9.09 17.80
N LYS A 39 2.01 10.06 16.91
CA LYS A 39 1.19 9.89 15.69
C LYS A 39 1.61 8.67 14.86
N PHE A 40 2.92 8.39 14.77
CA PHE A 40 3.46 7.23 14.05
C PHE A 40 2.97 5.90 14.62
N ILE A 41 3.14 5.64 15.92
CA ILE A 41 2.72 4.37 16.52
C ILE A 41 1.19 4.27 16.51
N GLN A 42 0.48 5.38 16.78
CA GLN A 42 -0.97 5.40 16.79
C GLN A 42 -1.58 5.10 15.40
N SER A 43 -0.97 5.56 14.31
CA SER A 43 -1.46 5.26 12.96
C SER A 43 -1.41 3.77 12.65
N TYR A 44 -0.32 3.08 13.00
CA TYR A 44 -0.20 1.64 12.79
C TYR A 44 -1.08 0.82 13.74
N LYS A 45 -1.26 1.26 15.00
CA LYS A 45 -2.21 0.62 15.93
C LYS A 45 -3.65 0.74 15.43
N LYS A 46 -4.04 1.91 14.92
CA LYS A 46 -5.36 2.09 14.31
C LYS A 46 -5.54 1.18 13.10
N GLN A 47 -4.55 1.14 12.21
CA GLN A 47 -4.58 0.25 11.05
C GLN A 47 -4.73 -1.22 11.44
N TYR A 48 -3.98 -1.67 12.46
CA TYR A 48 -4.09 -3.02 13.02
C TYR A 48 -5.49 -3.32 13.55
N ALA A 49 -6.03 -2.42 14.37
CA ALA A 49 -7.34 -2.60 14.98
C ALA A 49 -8.44 -2.67 13.92
N THR A 50 -8.42 -1.76 12.93
CA THR A 50 -9.38 -1.78 11.82
C THR A 50 -9.27 -3.08 11.02
N LEU A 51 -8.06 -3.51 10.66
CA LEU A 51 -7.85 -4.76 9.93
C LEU A 51 -8.44 -5.98 10.67
N LYS A 52 -8.33 -6.02 12.00
CA LYS A 52 -8.84 -7.13 12.82
C LYS A 52 -10.35 -7.11 13.02
N SER A 53 -10.98 -5.95 12.90
CA SER A 53 -12.43 -5.79 13.08
C SER A 53 -13.23 -5.89 11.79
N THR A 54 -12.58 -5.78 10.63
CA THR A 54 -13.27 -5.86 9.34
C THR A 54 -13.71 -7.29 9.04
N GLU A 55 -14.93 -7.44 8.54
CA GLU A 55 -15.54 -8.71 8.15
C GLU A 55 -14.80 -9.36 6.95
N GLU A 56 -14.40 -8.54 5.99
CA GLU A 56 -13.70 -8.96 4.77
C GLU A 56 -12.28 -8.37 4.70
N PRO A 57 -11.32 -8.95 5.45
CA PRO A 57 -9.99 -8.37 5.60
C PRO A 57 -9.18 -8.38 4.29
N GLU A 58 -9.40 -9.35 3.39
CA GLU A 58 -8.72 -9.39 2.09
C GLU A 58 -9.18 -8.25 1.16
N GLU A 59 -10.48 -7.97 1.10
CA GLU A 59 -11.00 -6.85 0.30
C GLU A 59 -10.54 -5.51 0.89
N TYR A 60 -10.55 -5.40 2.21
CA TYR A 60 -10.10 -4.21 2.91
C TYR A 60 -8.63 -3.86 2.62
N ILE A 61 -7.71 -4.84 2.63
CA ILE A 61 -6.29 -4.54 2.33
C ILE A 61 -6.11 -4.11 0.87
N VAL A 62 -6.91 -4.64 -0.06
CA VAL A 62 -6.89 -4.22 -1.48
C VAL A 62 -7.40 -2.78 -1.61
N ALA A 63 -8.52 -2.43 -0.98
CA ALA A 63 -9.04 -1.07 -0.98
C ALA A 63 -8.03 -0.06 -0.38
N CYS A 64 -7.37 -0.44 0.71
CA CYS A 64 -6.29 0.35 1.31
C CYS A 64 -5.11 0.50 0.34
N ALA A 65 -4.73 -0.57 -0.36
CA ALA A 65 -3.64 -0.58 -1.32
C ALA A 65 -3.87 0.39 -2.47
N ILE A 66 -5.05 0.31 -3.09
CA ILE A 66 -5.46 1.15 -4.24
C ILE A 66 -5.46 2.63 -3.83
N THR A 67 -6.02 2.94 -2.66
CA THR A 67 -6.05 4.31 -2.14
C THR A 67 -4.64 4.84 -1.86
N LYS A 68 -3.76 4.00 -1.31
CA LYS A 68 -2.40 4.38 -0.92
C LYS A 68 -1.46 4.55 -2.11
N PHE A 69 -1.58 3.68 -3.11
CA PHE A 69 -0.72 3.65 -4.29
C PHE A 69 -1.60 3.60 -5.54
N PRO A 70 -2.13 4.74 -6.00
CA PRO A 70 -2.98 4.76 -7.20
C PRO A 70 -2.21 4.48 -8.50
N ASN A 71 -0.88 4.65 -8.48
CA ASN A 71 0.01 4.39 -9.61
C ASN A 71 1.44 4.08 -9.13
N LYS A 72 2.32 3.75 -10.09
CA LYS A 72 3.72 3.38 -9.83
C LYS A 72 4.54 4.56 -9.33
N GLU A 73 4.28 5.76 -9.84
CA GLU A 73 4.98 6.99 -9.49
C GLU A 73 4.81 7.32 -8.01
N LYS A 74 3.57 7.24 -7.49
CA LYS A 74 3.27 7.45 -6.07
C LYS A 74 3.95 6.43 -5.16
N TYR A 75 4.05 5.18 -5.60
CA TYR A 75 4.83 4.17 -4.86
C TYR A 75 6.32 4.51 -4.80
N ILE A 76 6.92 4.91 -5.92
CA ILE A 76 8.35 5.29 -5.97
C ILE A 76 8.63 6.51 -5.09
N GLU A 77 7.81 7.55 -5.20
CA GLU A 77 7.90 8.78 -4.40
C GLU A 77 7.88 8.46 -2.90
N MET A 78 6.87 7.69 -2.45
CA MET A 78 6.71 7.31 -1.05
C MET A 78 7.88 6.48 -0.54
N LYS A 79 8.39 5.55 -1.35
CA LYS A 79 9.54 4.71 -0.99
C LYS A 79 10.79 5.57 -0.73
N GLU A 80 11.04 6.57 -1.57
CA GLU A 80 12.19 7.45 -1.42
C GLU A 80 12.05 8.37 -0.20
N GLN A 81 10.85 8.88 0.08
CA GLN A 81 10.57 9.65 1.30
C GLN A 81 10.86 8.83 2.57
N TYR A 82 10.39 7.58 2.62
CA TYR A 82 10.64 6.73 3.79
C TYR A 82 12.12 6.41 3.98
N ARG A 83 12.86 6.18 2.90
CA ARG A 83 14.31 6.00 2.95
C ARG A 83 15.00 7.21 3.56
N GLN A 84 14.60 8.42 3.19
CA GLN A 84 15.17 9.63 3.75
C GLN A 84 14.84 9.79 5.24
N TRP A 85 13.57 9.58 5.63
CA TRP A 85 13.12 9.76 7.02
C TRP A 85 13.71 8.73 7.99
N TYR A 86 13.91 7.49 7.53
CA TYR A 86 14.30 6.38 8.39
C TYR A 86 15.66 5.78 8.03
N ARG A 87 16.54 6.54 7.35
CA ARG A 87 17.86 6.08 6.87
C ARG A 87 18.76 5.48 7.97
N TYR A 88 18.63 5.96 9.21
CA TYR A 88 19.41 5.48 10.35
C TYR A 88 18.68 4.40 11.19
N GLU A 89 17.42 4.11 10.86
CA GLU A 89 16.58 3.13 11.57
C GLU A 89 16.35 1.92 10.66
N SER A 90 17.44 1.29 10.21
CA SER A 90 17.45 0.32 9.09
C SER A 90 16.44 -0.82 9.20
N ARG A 91 16.21 -1.36 10.42
CA ARG A 91 15.22 -2.43 10.63
C ARG A 91 13.78 -1.92 10.52
N LEU A 92 13.51 -0.70 11.01
CA LEU A 92 12.20 -0.07 10.86
C LEU A 92 11.94 0.29 9.40
N LEU A 93 12.94 0.88 8.73
CA LEU A 93 12.87 1.19 7.31
C LEU A 93 12.54 -0.06 6.49
N LYS A 94 13.23 -1.18 6.74
CA LYS A 94 12.97 -2.45 6.06
C LYS A 94 11.52 -2.94 6.28
N ALA A 95 11.01 -2.86 7.50
CA ALA A 95 9.62 -3.25 7.79
C ALA A 95 8.60 -2.37 7.06
N ILE A 96 8.84 -1.05 6.99
CA ILE A 96 8.01 -0.11 6.23
C ILE A 96 8.08 -0.39 4.72
N GLU A 97 9.28 -0.61 4.17
CA GLU A 97 9.47 -0.94 2.75
C GLU A 97 8.78 -2.26 2.38
N ASN A 98 8.84 -3.26 3.26
CA ASN A 98 8.13 -4.53 3.08
C ASN A 98 6.61 -4.30 3.00
N LEU A 99 6.04 -3.55 3.95
CA LEU A 99 4.61 -3.24 3.96
C LEU A 99 4.18 -2.50 2.69
N ASN A 100 4.94 -1.47 2.29
CA ASN A 100 4.64 -0.70 1.09
C ASN A 100 4.78 -1.54 -0.17
N THR A 101 5.74 -2.47 -0.23
CA THR A 101 5.89 -3.40 -1.35
C THR A 101 4.68 -4.33 -1.46
N MET A 102 4.15 -4.81 -0.33
CA MET A 102 2.95 -5.64 -0.31
C MET A 102 1.72 -4.86 -0.79
N TYR A 103 1.51 -3.64 -0.28
CA TYR A 103 0.45 -2.77 -0.79
C TYR A 103 0.62 -2.44 -2.27
N TYR A 104 1.84 -2.19 -2.76
CA TYR A 104 2.06 -1.97 -4.19
C TYR A 104 1.67 -3.20 -5.03
N LYS A 105 2.02 -4.42 -4.58
CA LYS A 105 1.61 -5.66 -5.27
C LYS A 105 0.09 -5.78 -5.35
N LEU A 106 -0.61 -5.47 -4.25
CA LEU A 106 -2.08 -5.48 -4.18
C LEU A 106 -2.70 -4.43 -5.10
N ALA A 107 -2.13 -3.22 -5.17
CA ALA A 107 -2.69 -2.12 -5.96
C ALA A 107 -2.40 -2.22 -7.46
N LYS A 108 -1.24 -2.77 -7.84
CA LYS A 108 -0.73 -2.76 -9.22
C LYS A 108 -1.73 -3.30 -10.27
N PRO A 109 -2.48 -4.40 -10.04
CA PRO A 109 -3.49 -4.88 -10.99
C PRO A 109 -4.63 -3.89 -11.25
N HIS A 110 -4.87 -2.95 -10.33
CA HIS A 110 -5.95 -1.97 -10.40
C HIS A 110 -5.51 -0.61 -10.95
N PHE A 111 -4.25 -0.46 -11.34
CA PHE A 111 -3.79 0.79 -11.94
C PHE A 111 -4.56 1.02 -13.24
N LYS A 112 -5.25 2.15 -13.34
CA LYS A 112 -5.96 2.51 -14.56
C LYS A 112 -4.93 2.59 -15.69
N SER A 113 -5.25 1.94 -16.80
CA SER A 113 -4.48 2.16 -18.03
C SER A 113 -4.64 3.62 -18.44
N LEU A 114 -3.64 4.19 -19.12
CA LEU A 114 -3.75 5.53 -19.71
C LEU A 114 -4.99 5.64 -20.61
N LYS A 115 -5.37 4.55 -21.28
CA LYS A 115 -6.59 4.46 -22.10
C LYS A 115 -7.87 4.63 -21.26
N ASN A 116 -7.95 4.02 -20.08
CA ASN A 116 -9.12 4.15 -19.20
C ASN A 116 -9.22 5.58 -18.63
N ILE A 117 -8.08 6.19 -18.28
CA ILE A 117 -8.02 7.59 -17.85
C ILE A 117 -8.46 8.51 -18.99
N GLN A 118 -7.96 8.27 -20.21
CA GLN A 118 -8.34 9.06 -21.38
C GLN A 118 -9.84 8.95 -21.66
N SER A 119 -10.42 7.75 -21.62
CA SER A 119 -11.87 7.60 -21.82
C SER A 119 -12.72 8.26 -20.73
N GLU A 120 -12.24 8.31 -19.48
CA GLU A 120 -12.92 9.05 -18.41
C GLU A 120 -12.87 10.56 -18.66
N ILE A 121 -11.71 11.08 -19.10
CA ILE A 121 -11.55 12.49 -19.48
C ILE A 121 -12.45 12.83 -20.68
N ASP A 122 -12.43 12.01 -21.73
CA ASP A 122 -13.24 12.23 -22.93
C ASP A 122 -14.75 12.23 -22.59
N SER A 123 -15.20 11.32 -21.72
CA SER A 123 -16.59 11.30 -21.22
C SER A 123 -16.94 12.56 -20.41
N LEU A 124 -16.04 13.02 -19.53
CA LEU A 124 -16.25 14.25 -18.76
C LEU A 124 -16.30 15.50 -19.65
N LEU A 125 -15.48 15.56 -20.70
CA LEU A 125 -15.46 16.69 -21.63
C LEU A 125 -16.69 16.70 -22.55
N ASN A 126 -17.16 15.53 -22.98
CA ASN A 126 -18.32 15.41 -23.87
C ASN A 126 -19.68 15.54 -23.13
N ASN A 127 -19.71 15.46 -21.80
CA ASN A 127 -20.94 15.66 -21.01
C ASN A 127 -21.16 17.13 -20.58
N ASN A 128 -20.31 18.07 -21.04
CA ASN A 128 -20.44 19.50 -20.75
C ASN A 128 -21.08 20.30 -21.92
N ASP A 129 -21.90 19.67 -22.75
CA ASP A 129 -22.80 20.41 -23.64
C ASP A 129 -23.87 21.09 -22.77
N ILE A 130 -23.59 22.34 -22.45
CA ILE A 130 -24.48 23.29 -21.79
C ILE A 130 -25.75 23.39 -22.63
N GLU A 131 -26.90 23.14 -21.99
CA GLU A 131 -28.20 23.61 -22.46
C GLU A 131 -28.10 25.13 -22.66
N GLU A 132 -27.84 25.58 -23.89
CA GLU A 132 -28.12 26.97 -24.28
C GLU A 132 -29.64 27.09 -24.46
N GLU A 133 -30.27 27.82 -23.52
CA GLU A 133 -31.66 28.28 -23.53
C GLU A 133 -32.07 29.01 -24.82
#